data_AF-A0A948SW03-F1
#
_entry.id   AF-A0A948SW03-F1
#
_cell.length_a   1.000
_cell.length_b   1.000
_cell.length_c   1.000
_cell.angle_alpha   90.00
_cell.angle_beta   90.00
_cell.angle_gamma   90.00
#
_symmetry.space_group_name_H-M   'P 1'
#
loop_
_entity.id
_entity.type
_entity.pdbx_description
1 polymer ?
#
loop_
_entity_poly.entity_id
_entity_poly.type
_entity_poly.pdbx_seq_one_letter_code
_entity_poly.pdbx_strand_id
1 'polypeptide(L)'
;MANYGSSGVSRGRTAGLQSSTSLKFEPSAIPETTRETGRWTSAPRKPGTRHTYFRNTATPIGDNETVTSKPRWFPSSDLDTAFALARACHIDGTRKTDDTPYIAHLMGVSALVIEHGGTEVQAAAALLHDTIEDTSMTHDRLELLIGKAVADIVLDCTDDADRKRNEDLTAEQRLADWYDRKVKYLDRLTHKPNGTPSLLVVLADKVHNGEATARDIQRCRAEGRDIAEFWAHFNAPRDKQHWWYGSLLQALESKTWSPAALPLLARFRVAVAVIQSA
;
A
#
# COMPACT_ATOMS: atom_id res chain seq x y z
N MET A 1 -27.78 63.05 -4.03
CA MET A 1 -27.68 63.91 -5.23
C MET A 1 -26.23 63.88 -5.67
N ALA A 2 -25.85 63.07 -6.65
CA ALA A 2 -25.73 63.44 -8.08
C ALA A 2 -24.86 64.69 -8.30
N ASN A 3 -23.94 64.79 -9.26
CA ASN A 3 -23.10 63.91 -10.09
C ASN A 3 -22.17 64.87 -10.89
N TYR A 4 -21.25 64.32 -11.71
CA TYR A 4 -20.32 64.98 -12.69
C TYR A 4 -18.97 65.44 -12.11
N GLY A 5 -17.80 65.01 -12.60
CA GLY A 5 -17.43 64.19 -13.77
C GLY A 5 -16.30 64.89 -14.54
N SER A 6 -15.17 64.21 -14.80
CA SER A 6 -14.44 64.30 -16.08
C SER A 6 -13.28 63.30 -16.18
N SER A 7 -13.43 62.36 -17.11
CA SER A 7 -12.49 61.91 -18.16
C SER A 7 -10.98 61.72 -17.87
N GLY A 8 -10.50 60.52 -18.19
CA GLY A 8 -9.09 60.23 -18.47
C GLY A 8 -8.91 58.84 -19.08
N VAL A 9 -9.17 58.70 -20.38
CA VAL A 9 -8.95 57.49 -21.19
C VAL A 9 -7.46 57.35 -21.50
N SER A 10 -6.88 56.15 -21.33
CA SER A 10 -5.77 55.72 -22.20
C SER A 10 -5.89 54.23 -22.52
N ARG A 11 -5.59 53.93 -23.78
CA ARG A 11 -5.86 52.70 -24.51
C ARG A 11 -4.68 51.73 -24.39
N GLY A 12 -5.02 50.43 -24.39
CA GLY A 12 -4.42 49.46 -25.30
C GLY A 12 -3.21 48.67 -24.80
N ARG A 13 -3.44 47.36 -24.62
CA ARG A 13 -2.75 46.33 -25.42
C ARG A 13 -3.47 44.99 -25.27
N THR A 14 -4.20 44.63 -26.33
CA THR A 14 -4.57 43.26 -26.66
C THR A 14 -3.42 42.64 -27.47
N ALA A 15 -2.89 41.53 -26.97
CA ALA A 15 -2.08 40.55 -27.70
C ALA A 15 -2.12 39.30 -26.79
N GLY A 16 -2.37 38.08 -27.22
CA GLY A 16 -2.48 37.47 -28.52
C GLY A 16 -2.40 35.96 -28.21
N LEU A 17 -3.31 35.20 -28.81
CA LEU A 17 -3.34 33.73 -28.75
C LEU A 17 -1.99 33.10 -29.15
N GLN A 18 -1.86 31.81 -28.78
CA GLN A 18 -0.87 30.78 -29.19
C GLN A 18 0.11 30.43 -28.04
N SER A 19 0.36 29.17 -27.66
CA SER A 19 0.00 27.88 -28.24
C SER A 19 -0.09 26.83 -27.13
N SER A 20 -1.11 25.99 -27.20
CA SER A 20 -1.17 24.71 -26.51
C SER A 20 -0.07 23.79 -27.03
N THR A 21 0.99 23.58 -26.24
CA THR A 21 1.94 22.50 -26.52
C THR A 21 1.39 21.23 -25.90
N SER A 22 0.58 20.51 -26.68
CA SER A 22 0.24 19.12 -26.41
C SER A 22 1.54 18.31 -26.38
N LEU A 23 2.01 17.94 -25.18
CA LEU A 23 3.01 16.89 -25.01
C LEU A 23 2.34 15.56 -25.39
N LYS A 24 2.47 15.20 -26.66
CA LYS A 24 2.18 13.86 -27.16
C LYS A 24 3.17 12.90 -26.47
N PHE A 25 2.68 12.13 -25.51
CA PHE A 25 3.40 10.97 -25.01
C PHE A 25 3.31 9.89 -26.09
N GLU A 26 4.37 9.74 -26.89
CA GLU A 26 4.53 8.56 -27.72
C GLU A 26 4.96 7.39 -26.82
N PRO A 27 4.38 6.18 -27.00
CA PRO A 27 4.78 5.02 -26.22
C PRO A 27 6.21 4.64 -26.62
N SER A 28 7.18 5.02 -25.78
CA SER A 28 8.56 4.54 -25.89
C SER A 28 8.54 3.02 -25.90
N ALA A 29 8.96 2.45 -27.02
CA ALA A 29 9.16 1.03 -27.20
C ALA A 29 9.99 0.47 -26.04
N ILE A 30 9.50 -0.63 -25.47
CA ILE A 30 10.25 -1.48 -24.54
C ILE A 30 11.49 -1.97 -25.31
N PRO A 31 12.72 -1.73 -24.84
CA PRO A 31 13.88 -2.30 -25.51
C PRO A 31 13.86 -3.82 -25.31
N GLU A 32 13.79 -4.56 -26.41
CA GLU A 32 14.06 -6.00 -26.45
C GLU A 32 15.47 -6.25 -25.90
N THR A 33 15.56 -6.76 -24.69
CA THR A 33 16.83 -7.26 -24.16
C THR A 33 17.08 -8.64 -24.77
N THR A 34 18.13 -8.68 -25.58
CA THR A 34 18.72 -9.89 -26.15
C THR A 34 18.93 -10.95 -25.06
N ARG A 35 18.37 -12.14 -25.30
CA ARG A 35 18.61 -13.36 -24.52
C ARG A 35 20.08 -13.76 -24.63
N GLU A 36 20.89 -13.46 -23.63
CA GLU A 36 22.14 -14.19 -23.40
C GLU A 36 21.87 -15.41 -22.53
N THR A 37 22.00 -16.59 -23.13
CA THR A 37 21.89 -17.89 -22.47
C THR A 37 23.12 -18.15 -21.61
N GLY A 38 23.08 -17.71 -20.35
CA GLY A 38 24.06 -18.08 -19.31
C GLY A 38 23.87 -19.51 -18.84
N ARG A 39 24.66 -20.44 -19.40
CA ARG A 39 24.79 -21.84 -18.98
C ARG A 39 25.43 -21.91 -17.59
N TRP A 40 24.69 -22.32 -16.57
CA TRP A 40 25.25 -22.66 -15.25
C TRP A 40 26.08 -23.95 -15.36
N THR A 41 27.41 -23.83 -15.35
CA THR A 41 28.31 -25.00 -15.23
C THR A 41 28.66 -25.24 -13.76
N SER A 42 28.24 -26.39 -13.23
CA SER A 42 28.58 -26.86 -11.88
C SER A 42 30.09 -27.08 -11.72
N ALA A 43 30.71 -26.51 -10.69
CA ALA A 43 32.09 -26.78 -10.31
C ALA A 43 32.22 -28.17 -9.62
N PRO A 44 33.33 -28.91 -9.81
CA PRO A 44 33.50 -30.24 -9.20
C PRO A 44 33.90 -30.14 -7.72
N ARG A 45 33.26 -30.96 -6.86
CA ARG A 45 33.62 -31.11 -5.45
C ARG A 45 34.92 -31.93 -5.30
N LYS A 46 35.86 -31.44 -4.48
CA LYS A 46 37.07 -32.19 -4.07
C LYS A 46 36.72 -33.26 -3.01
N PRO A 47 37.32 -34.47 -3.05
CA PRO A 47 37.07 -35.50 -2.05
C PRO A 47 38.04 -35.37 -0.86
N GLY A 48 37.52 -35.56 0.35
CA GLY A 48 38.32 -35.99 1.50
C GLY A 48 38.47 -34.98 2.63
N THR A 49 37.51 -34.94 3.55
CA THR A 49 37.81 -34.73 4.98
C THR A 49 36.76 -35.49 5.79
N ARG A 50 37.18 -36.54 6.50
CA ARG A 50 36.31 -37.30 7.40
C ARG A 50 36.01 -36.42 8.62
N HIS A 51 34.73 -36.17 8.89
CA HIS A 51 34.27 -35.79 10.21
C HIS A 51 33.41 -36.94 10.74
N THR A 52 33.86 -37.52 11.85
CA THR A 52 33.20 -38.61 12.55
C THR A 52 31.91 -38.11 13.15
N TYR A 53 30.77 -38.50 12.58
CA TYR A 53 29.48 -38.33 13.24
C TYR A 53 29.25 -39.47 14.22
N PHE A 54 28.82 -39.09 15.43
CA PHE A 54 28.32 -39.95 16.48
C PHE A 54 27.35 -41.00 15.91
N ARG A 55 27.60 -42.27 16.23
CA ARG A 55 26.72 -43.39 15.91
C ARG A 55 25.51 -43.32 16.84
N ASN A 56 24.41 -42.71 16.39
CA ASN A 56 23.14 -42.79 17.09
C ASN A 56 22.41 -44.07 16.64
N THR A 57 22.27 -45.03 17.55
CA THR A 57 21.44 -46.24 17.34
C THR A 57 19.99 -45.86 17.57
N ALA A 58 19.30 -45.42 16.53
CA ALA A 58 17.85 -45.28 16.52
C ALA A 58 17.24 -46.28 15.53
N THR A 59 16.28 -47.06 16.06
CA THR A 59 15.39 -48.02 15.40
C THR A 59 14.75 -47.43 14.13
N PRO A 60 14.38 -48.23 13.10
CA PRO A 60 13.81 -47.68 11.87
C PRO A 60 12.42 -47.10 12.19
N ILE A 61 12.31 -45.78 12.18
CA ILE A 61 11.02 -45.11 12.10
C ILE A 61 10.58 -45.25 10.65
N GLY A 62 9.48 -45.96 10.45
CA GLY A 62 8.94 -46.28 9.13
C GLY A 62 8.75 -45.05 8.24
N ASP A 63 8.88 -45.30 6.95
CA ASP A 63 8.53 -44.47 5.79
C ASP A 63 7.74 -43.21 6.15
N ASN A 64 8.44 -42.15 6.56
CA ASN A 64 7.85 -40.84 6.69
C ASN A 64 7.68 -40.32 5.28
N GLU A 65 6.50 -40.55 4.68
CA GLU A 65 6.07 -39.87 3.46
C GLU A 65 6.36 -38.38 3.65
N THR A 66 7.37 -37.88 2.95
CA THR A 66 7.65 -36.46 2.91
C THR A 66 6.42 -35.80 2.29
N VAL A 67 5.53 -35.25 3.11
CA VAL A 67 4.43 -34.39 2.65
C VAL A 67 5.09 -33.17 2.02
N THR A 68 5.39 -33.26 0.73
CA THR A 68 5.81 -32.12 -0.07
C THR A 68 4.55 -31.31 -0.33
N SER A 69 4.19 -30.44 0.63
CA SER A 69 3.04 -29.56 0.45
C SER A 69 3.32 -28.66 -0.75
N LYS A 70 2.54 -28.84 -1.82
CA LYS A 70 2.57 -27.93 -2.97
C LYS A 70 2.14 -26.53 -2.51
N PRO A 71 2.71 -25.45 -3.09
CA PRO A 71 2.23 -24.10 -2.79
C PRO A 71 0.76 -23.96 -3.19
N ARG A 72 0.03 -23.09 -2.48
CA ARG A 72 -1.41 -22.85 -2.71
C ARG A 72 -1.72 -22.34 -4.13
N TRP A 73 -0.78 -21.62 -4.71
CA TRP A 73 -0.78 -21.15 -6.08
C TRP A 73 0.67 -20.91 -6.51
N PHE A 74 0.91 -20.88 -7.82
CA PHE A 74 2.20 -20.54 -8.40
C PHE A 74 2.12 -19.13 -8.98
N PRO A 75 3.14 -18.26 -8.75
CA PRO A 75 3.14 -16.92 -9.34
C PRO A 75 3.10 -17.00 -10.87
N SER A 76 2.18 -16.26 -11.45
CA SER A 76 2.02 -16.03 -12.89
C SER A 76 2.61 -14.68 -13.29
N SER A 77 2.52 -14.36 -14.58
CA SER A 77 2.91 -13.05 -15.12
C SER A 77 2.08 -11.89 -14.57
N ASP A 78 0.92 -12.15 -13.96
CA ASP A 78 0.09 -11.11 -13.36
C ASP A 78 0.79 -10.48 -12.17
N LEU A 79 1.50 -11.26 -11.35
CA LEU A 79 2.24 -10.73 -10.22
C LEU A 79 3.43 -9.87 -10.66
N ASP A 80 4.12 -10.28 -11.73
CA ASP A 80 5.20 -9.48 -12.35
C ASP A 80 4.67 -8.15 -12.90
N THR A 81 3.52 -8.21 -13.58
CA THR A 81 2.85 -7.04 -14.15
C THR A 81 2.39 -6.08 -13.05
N ALA A 82 1.76 -6.59 -11.99
CA ALA A 82 1.34 -5.79 -10.84
C ALA A 82 2.52 -5.11 -10.16
N PHE A 83 3.64 -5.80 -9.97
CA PHE A 83 4.85 -5.21 -9.42
C PHE A 83 5.43 -4.10 -10.31
N ALA A 84 5.51 -4.36 -11.62
CA ALA A 84 6.01 -3.38 -12.59
C ALA A 84 5.15 -2.10 -12.61
N LEU A 85 3.82 -2.25 -12.56
CA LEU A 85 2.85 -1.16 -12.49
C LEU A 85 2.98 -0.39 -11.17
N ALA A 86 3.03 -1.08 -10.03
CA ALA A 86 3.22 -0.47 -8.71
C ALA A 86 4.50 0.37 -8.66
N ARG A 87 5.62 -0.19 -9.14
CA ARG A 87 6.90 0.53 -9.23
C ARG A 87 6.81 1.75 -10.14
N ALA A 88 6.16 1.64 -11.29
CA ALA A 88 6.02 2.76 -12.23
C ALA A 88 5.13 3.88 -11.66
N CYS A 89 4.08 3.53 -10.93
CA CYS A 89 3.15 4.46 -10.31
C CYS A 89 3.77 5.24 -9.14
N HIS A 90 4.67 4.60 -8.38
CA HIS A 90 5.24 5.15 -7.15
C HIS A 90 6.76 5.33 -7.20
N ILE A 91 7.33 5.54 -8.39
CA ILE A 91 8.80 5.59 -8.61
C ILE A 91 9.49 6.66 -7.74
N ASP A 92 8.84 7.81 -7.55
CA ASP A 92 9.36 8.93 -6.76
C ASP A 92 8.77 8.99 -5.34
N GLY A 93 7.99 7.97 -4.94
CA GLY A 93 7.32 7.93 -3.65
C GLY A 93 8.24 7.52 -2.50
N THR A 94 8.26 8.29 -1.41
CA THR A 94 8.84 7.91 -0.11
C THR A 94 7.76 7.72 0.94
N ARG A 95 8.07 6.99 2.02
CA ARG A 95 7.19 6.86 3.19
C ARG A 95 7.09 8.21 3.91
N LYS A 96 5.97 8.41 4.64
CA LYS A 96 5.68 9.69 5.33
C LYS A 96 6.62 9.98 6.51
N THR A 97 7.19 8.94 7.11
CA THR A 97 7.90 9.03 8.38
C THR A 97 9.40 8.73 8.26
N ASP A 98 9.86 8.22 7.13
CA ASP A 98 11.26 7.94 6.84
C ASP A 98 11.55 7.94 5.32
N ASP A 99 12.84 7.87 4.97
CA ASP A 99 13.31 7.85 3.57
C ASP A 99 13.12 6.47 2.89
N THR A 100 12.30 5.57 3.46
CA THR A 100 12.07 4.26 2.86
C THR A 100 11.28 4.43 1.55
N PRO A 101 11.74 3.81 0.45
CA PRO A 101 10.99 3.80 -0.81
C PRO A 101 9.58 3.26 -0.64
N TYR A 102 8.57 3.93 -1.23
CA TYR A 102 7.16 3.57 -1.05
C TYR A 102 6.85 2.15 -1.50
N ILE A 103 7.57 1.64 -2.50
CA ILE A 103 7.45 0.25 -2.97
C ILE A 103 7.62 -0.79 -1.85
N ALA A 104 8.37 -0.48 -0.78
CA ALA A 104 8.51 -1.37 0.37
C ALA A 104 7.17 -1.60 1.07
N HIS A 105 6.29 -0.59 1.12
CA HIS A 105 4.93 -0.74 1.63
C HIS A 105 4.12 -1.71 0.78
N LEU A 106 4.10 -1.50 -0.53
CA LEU A 106 3.30 -2.28 -1.47
C LEU A 106 3.73 -3.76 -1.45
N MET A 107 5.04 -4.00 -1.46
CA MET A 107 5.61 -5.34 -1.28
C MET A 107 5.24 -5.95 0.07
N GLY A 108 5.34 -5.17 1.15
CA GLY A 108 4.98 -5.62 2.50
C GLY A 108 3.52 -6.04 2.61
N VAL A 109 2.60 -5.23 2.08
CA VAL A 109 1.16 -5.55 2.08
C VAL A 109 0.88 -6.80 1.23
N SER A 110 1.49 -6.91 0.05
CA SER A 110 1.35 -8.10 -0.79
C SER A 110 1.85 -9.35 -0.08
N ALA A 111 3.04 -9.31 0.53
CA ALA A 111 3.58 -10.42 1.30
C ALA A 111 2.64 -10.86 2.43
N LEU A 112 2.08 -9.90 3.20
CA LEU A 112 1.12 -10.20 4.25
C LEU A 112 -0.14 -10.89 3.69
N VAL A 113 -0.66 -10.45 2.56
CA VAL A 113 -1.80 -11.11 1.90
C VAL A 113 -1.46 -12.56 1.52
N ILE A 114 -0.28 -12.80 0.93
CA ILE A 114 0.18 -14.14 0.52
C ILE A 114 0.27 -15.08 1.74
N GLU A 115 0.95 -14.64 2.79
CA GLU A 115 1.19 -15.41 4.01
C GLU A 115 -0.10 -15.76 4.77
N HIS A 116 -1.10 -14.89 4.72
CA HIS A 116 -2.33 -15.01 5.52
C HIS A 116 -3.53 -15.54 4.74
N GLY A 117 -3.28 -16.33 3.69
CA GLY A 117 -4.34 -17.06 3.01
C GLY A 117 -4.89 -16.38 1.75
N GLY A 118 -4.26 -15.32 1.25
CA GLY A 118 -4.68 -14.64 0.03
C GLY A 118 -4.45 -15.45 -1.24
N THR A 119 -5.22 -15.14 -2.27
CA THR A 119 -5.00 -15.60 -3.65
C THR A 119 -3.97 -14.73 -4.36
N GLU A 120 -3.49 -15.19 -5.51
CA GLU A 120 -2.64 -14.37 -6.39
C GLU A 120 -3.32 -13.06 -6.80
N VAL A 121 -4.62 -13.10 -7.12
CA VAL A 121 -5.42 -11.90 -7.46
C VAL A 121 -5.42 -10.88 -6.31
N GLN A 122 -5.57 -11.34 -5.07
CA GLN A 122 -5.51 -10.46 -3.90
C GLN A 122 -4.08 -9.94 -3.66
N ALA A 123 -3.05 -10.74 -3.92
CA ALA A 123 -1.65 -10.33 -3.79
C ALA A 123 -1.26 -9.28 -4.84
N ALA A 124 -1.74 -9.43 -6.07
CA ALA A 124 -1.60 -8.44 -7.14
C ALA A 124 -2.36 -7.15 -6.80
N ALA A 125 -3.60 -7.25 -6.31
CA ALA A 125 -4.36 -6.09 -5.86
C ALA A 125 -3.69 -5.37 -4.68
N ALA A 126 -3.06 -6.10 -3.76
CA ALA A 126 -2.30 -5.52 -2.66
C ALA A 126 -1.08 -4.70 -3.13
N LEU A 127 -0.38 -5.14 -4.18
CA LEU A 127 0.70 -4.33 -4.80
C LEU A 127 0.16 -3.02 -5.39
N LEU A 128 -1.09 -3.01 -5.82
CA LEU A 128 -1.71 -1.93 -6.59
C LEU A 128 -2.70 -1.08 -5.78
N HIS A 129 -2.92 -1.38 -4.50
CA HIS A 129 -4.06 -0.85 -3.75
C HIS A 129 -4.09 0.68 -3.65
N ASP A 130 -2.92 1.33 -3.65
CA ASP A 130 -2.79 2.79 -3.60
C ASP A 130 -2.75 3.45 -4.99
N THR A 131 -2.68 2.67 -6.08
CA THR A 131 -2.41 3.25 -7.41
C THR A 131 -3.53 4.18 -7.88
N ILE A 132 -4.80 3.84 -7.62
CA ILE A 132 -5.93 4.70 -7.98
C ILE A 132 -6.02 5.92 -7.05
N GLU A 133 -5.71 5.76 -5.76
CA GLU A 133 -5.84 6.86 -4.79
C GLU A 133 -4.73 7.91 -4.90
N ASP A 134 -3.49 7.46 -5.14
CA ASP A 134 -2.31 8.31 -5.05
C ASP A 134 -1.72 8.71 -6.40
N THR A 135 -2.23 8.18 -7.51
CA THR A 135 -1.70 8.46 -8.86
C THR A 135 -2.81 8.82 -9.86
N SER A 136 -2.43 8.99 -11.13
CA SER A 136 -3.38 9.21 -12.23
C SER A 136 -3.98 7.92 -12.80
N MET A 137 -3.71 6.77 -12.18
CA MET A 137 -4.29 5.49 -12.58
C MET A 137 -5.81 5.50 -12.38
N THR A 138 -6.56 5.06 -13.38
CA THR A 138 -8.01 4.88 -13.29
C THR A 138 -8.36 3.40 -13.24
N HIS A 139 -9.54 3.07 -12.73
CA HIS A 139 -10.05 1.69 -12.74
C HIS A 139 -10.07 1.10 -14.16
N ASP A 140 -10.64 1.81 -15.15
CA ASP A 140 -10.69 1.36 -16.55
C ASP A 140 -9.29 1.05 -17.11
N ARG A 141 -8.31 1.91 -16.82
CA ARG A 141 -6.93 1.69 -17.28
C ARG A 141 -6.31 0.50 -16.58
N LEU A 142 -6.56 0.34 -15.29
CA LEU A 142 -6.07 -0.80 -14.52
C LEU A 142 -6.68 -2.11 -15.03
N GLU A 143 -7.99 -2.15 -15.28
CA GLU A 143 -8.68 -3.30 -15.86
C GLU A 143 -8.07 -3.72 -17.20
N LEU A 144 -7.74 -2.77 -18.08
CA LEU A 144 -7.07 -3.06 -19.35
C LEU A 144 -5.66 -3.64 -19.19
N LEU A 145 -4.95 -3.29 -18.12
CA LEU A 145 -3.54 -3.65 -17.92
C LEU A 145 -3.35 -4.95 -17.14
N ILE A 146 -4.19 -5.22 -16.13
CA ILE A 146 -4.04 -6.36 -15.20
C ILE A 146 -5.30 -7.22 -15.09
N GLY A 147 -6.39 -6.81 -15.73
CA GLY A 147 -7.66 -7.53 -15.71
C GLY A 147 -8.61 -7.08 -14.60
N LYS A 148 -9.90 -7.34 -14.86
CA LYS A 148 -11.02 -6.85 -14.07
C LYS A 148 -10.99 -7.27 -12.61
N ALA A 149 -10.66 -8.53 -12.33
CA ALA A 149 -10.69 -9.07 -10.97
C ALA A 149 -9.74 -8.34 -10.01
N VAL A 150 -8.55 -7.97 -10.49
CA VAL A 150 -7.59 -7.18 -9.71
C VAL A 150 -8.06 -5.73 -9.60
N ALA A 151 -8.49 -5.13 -10.71
CA ALA A 151 -8.95 -3.74 -10.74
C ALA A 151 -10.14 -3.48 -9.80
N ASP A 152 -11.11 -4.40 -9.75
CA ASP A 152 -12.27 -4.31 -8.85
C ASP A 152 -11.84 -4.32 -7.36
N ILE A 153 -10.86 -5.15 -6.99
CA ILE A 153 -10.36 -5.17 -5.61
C ILE A 153 -9.64 -3.87 -5.28
N VAL A 154 -8.82 -3.35 -6.19
CA VAL A 154 -8.08 -2.09 -6.00
C VAL A 154 -9.05 -0.92 -5.83
N LEU A 155 -10.09 -0.84 -6.67
CA LEU A 155 -11.14 0.17 -6.53
C LEU A 155 -11.87 0.06 -5.19
N ASP A 156 -12.18 -1.16 -4.74
CA ASP A 156 -12.85 -1.39 -3.46
C ASP A 156 -11.96 -1.11 -2.22
N CYS A 157 -10.65 -1.04 -2.42
CA CYS A 157 -9.66 -0.57 -1.44
C CYS A 157 -9.47 0.95 -1.42
N THR A 158 -9.92 1.67 -2.46
CA THR A 158 -9.68 3.11 -2.64
C THR A 158 -10.62 3.94 -1.75
N ASP A 159 -10.08 4.88 -0.98
CA ASP A 159 -10.89 5.70 -0.06
C ASP A 159 -11.76 6.71 -0.82
N ASP A 160 -11.20 7.34 -1.87
CA ASP A 160 -11.80 8.43 -2.63
C ASP A 160 -11.14 8.58 -4.02
N ALA A 161 -11.71 7.95 -5.04
CA ALA A 161 -11.19 7.98 -6.41
C ALA A 161 -11.32 9.36 -7.09
N ASP A 162 -12.21 10.23 -6.59
CA ASP A 162 -12.52 11.55 -7.18
C ASP A 162 -11.81 12.71 -6.46
N ARG A 163 -10.84 12.38 -5.59
CA ARG A 163 -10.17 13.34 -4.73
C ARG A 163 -9.49 14.46 -5.52
N LYS A 164 -10.10 15.64 -5.53
CA LYS A 164 -9.43 16.89 -5.90
C LYS A 164 -8.77 17.47 -4.66
N ARG A 165 -7.44 17.37 -4.59
CA ARG A 165 -6.66 18.00 -3.52
C ARG A 165 -6.83 19.52 -3.64
N ASN A 166 -7.63 20.11 -2.76
CA ASN A 166 -7.77 21.56 -2.70
C ASN A 166 -6.72 22.13 -1.74
N GLU A 167 -5.70 22.75 -2.30
CA GLU A 167 -4.57 23.31 -1.55
C GLU A 167 -4.95 24.57 -0.77
N ASP A 168 -6.05 25.25 -1.15
CA ASP A 168 -6.49 26.52 -0.59
C ASP A 168 -7.31 26.40 0.71
N LEU A 169 -7.52 25.18 1.22
CA LEU A 169 -8.28 24.95 2.46
C LEU A 169 -7.53 25.46 3.71
N THR A 170 -8.25 26.02 4.69
CA THR A 170 -7.67 26.31 6.02
C THR A 170 -7.33 25.03 6.77
N ALA A 171 -6.55 25.12 7.86
CA ALA A 171 -6.24 23.96 8.70
C ALA A 171 -7.52 23.28 9.24
N GLU A 172 -8.50 24.07 9.68
CA GLU A 172 -9.79 23.56 10.16
C GLU A 172 -10.56 22.84 9.05
N GLN A 173 -10.58 23.41 7.84
CA GLN A 173 -11.27 22.81 6.70
C GLN A 173 -10.61 21.50 6.25
N ARG A 174 -9.28 21.43 6.24
CA ARG A 174 -8.54 20.19 5.94
C ARG A 174 -8.82 19.12 6.99
N LEU A 175 -8.91 19.50 8.27
CA LEU A 175 -9.23 18.56 9.34
C LEU A 175 -10.68 18.06 9.24
N ALA A 176 -11.64 18.93 8.90
CA ALA A 176 -13.03 18.56 8.68
C ALA A 176 -13.17 17.59 7.49
N ASP A 177 -12.56 17.92 6.34
CA ASP A 177 -12.50 17.02 5.17
C ASP A 177 -11.88 15.66 5.51
N TRP A 178 -10.77 15.67 6.25
CA TRP A 178 -10.13 14.44 6.73
C TRP A 178 -11.09 13.61 7.59
N TYR A 179 -11.78 14.24 8.53
CA TYR A 179 -12.70 13.54 9.43
C TYR A 179 -13.88 12.94 8.67
N ASP A 180 -14.51 13.71 7.78
CA ASP A 180 -15.64 13.25 6.97
C ASP A 180 -15.28 12.06 6.08
N ARG A 181 -14.09 12.09 5.46
CA ARG A 181 -13.60 10.95 4.66
C ARG A 181 -13.36 9.71 5.51
N LYS A 182 -12.78 9.86 6.71
CA LYS A 182 -12.54 8.71 7.61
C LYS A 182 -13.83 8.15 8.19
N VAL A 183 -14.85 8.97 8.45
CA VAL A 183 -16.19 8.50 8.82
C VAL A 183 -16.82 7.71 7.68
N LYS A 184 -16.83 8.24 6.44
CA LYS A 184 -17.35 7.53 5.26
C LYS A 184 -16.62 6.21 5.02
N TYR A 185 -15.30 6.20 5.19
CA TYR A 185 -14.52 4.97 5.08
C TYR A 185 -14.93 3.93 6.12
N LEU A 186 -15.05 4.33 7.40
CA LEU A 186 -15.47 3.43 8.48
C LEU A 186 -16.86 2.88 8.24
N ASP A 187 -17.78 3.70 7.74
CA ASP A 187 -19.13 3.26 7.39
C ASP A 187 -19.09 2.18 6.30
N ARG A 188 -18.37 2.43 5.19
CA ARG A 188 -18.18 1.43 4.12
C ARG A 188 -17.52 0.16 4.64
N LEU A 189 -16.46 0.28 5.44
CA LEU A 189 -15.74 -0.86 5.98
C LEU A 189 -16.64 -1.67 6.93
N THR A 190 -17.41 -1.00 7.80
CA THR A 190 -18.32 -1.65 8.76
C THR A 190 -19.43 -2.42 8.05
N HIS A 191 -19.99 -1.86 6.98
CA HIS A 191 -21.05 -2.50 6.21
C HIS A 191 -20.54 -3.45 5.10
N LYS A 192 -19.23 -3.47 4.83
CA LYS A 192 -18.62 -4.38 3.85
C LYS A 192 -18.92 -5.85 4.22
N PRO A 193 -19.54 -6.65 3.33
CA PRO A 193 -19.86 -8.05 3.63
C PRO A 193 -18.65 -8.88 4.01
N ASN A 194 -18.83 -9.83 4.93
CA ASN A 194 -17.79 -10.83 5.23
C ASN A 194 -17.43 -11.63 3.97
N GLY A 195 -16.15 -11.97 3.83
CA GLY A 195 -15.65 -12.69 2.65
C GLY A 195 -15.46 -11.83 1.40
N THR A 196 -15.73 -10.52 1.45
CA THR A 196 -15.38 -9.61 0.34
C THR A 196 -13.88 -9.71 0.04
N PRO A 197 -13.45 -9.93 -1.22
CA PRO A 197 -12.04 -10.18 -1.56
C PRO A 197 -11.05 -9.10 -1.09
N SER A 198 -11.47 -7.83 -1.04
CA SER A 198 -10.64 -6.71 -0.58
C SER A 198 -10.38 -6.70 0.93
N LEU A 199 -11.16 -7.40 1.76
CA LEU A 199 -11.02 -7.32 3.22
C LEU A 199 -9.62 -7.72 3.71
N LEU A 200 -9.05 -8.79 3.15
CA LEU A 200 -7.70 -9.22 3.51
C LEU A 200 -6.64 -8.19 3.08
N VAL A 201 -6.83 -7.55 1.93
CA VAL A 201 -5.94 -6.48 1.44
C VAL A 201 -6.03 -5.27 2.37
N VAL A 202 -7.24 -4.86 2.74
CA VAL A 202 -7.47 -3.78 3.72
C VAL A 202 -6.81 -4.08 5.06
N LEU A 203 -6.99 -5.30 5.60
CA LEU A 203 -6.37 -5.69 6.87
C LEU A 203 -4.84 -5.65 6.77
N ALA A 204 -4.26 -6.21 5.70
CA ALA A 204 -2.82 -6.21 5.49
C ALA A 204 -2.25 -4.79 5.38
N ASP A 205 -2.94 -3.90 4.65
CA ASP A 205 -2.59 -2.49 4.56
C ASP A 205 -2.60 -1.82 5.95
N LYS A 206 -3.72 -1.93 6.69
CA LYS A 206 -3.82 -1.30 8.01
C LYS A 206 -2.82 -1.87 9.01
N VAL A 207 -2.48 -3.16 8.94
CA VAL A 207 -1.40 -3.75 9.73
C VAL A 207 -0.06 -3.13 9.39
N HIS A 208 0.31 -3.10 8.10
CA HIS A 208 1.62 -2.60 7.70
C HIS A 208 1.79 -1.11 8.05
N ASN A 209 0.72 -0.31 7.94
CA ASN A 209 0.69 1.09 8.34
C ASN A 209 0.69 1.27 9.87
N GLY A 210 -0.07 0.46 10.60
CA GLY A 210 -0.09 0.46 12.05
C GLY A 210 1.26 0.07 12.65
N GLU A 211 1.90 -0.99 12.14
CA GLU A 211 3.22 -1.46 12.61
C GLU A 211 4.33 -0.47 12.29
N ALA A 212 4.27 0.21 11.14
CA ALA A 212 5.20 1.30 10.83
C ALA A 212 5.05 2.45 11.83
N THR A 213 3.83 2.90 12.07
CA THR A 213 3.54 3.95 13.06
C THR A 213 3.99 3.54 14.46
N ALA A 214 3.68 2.32 14.88
CA ALA A 214 4.08 1.79 16.19
C ALA A 214 5.61 1.69 16.33
N ARG A 215 6.32 1.26 15.29
CA ARG A 215 7.79 1.21 15.28
C ARG A 215 8.39 2.61 15.39
N ASP A 216 7.84 3.59 14.68
CA ASP A 216 8.31 4.97 14.75
C ASP A 216 8.08 5.58 16.14
N ILE A 217 6.94 5.30 16.77
CA ILE A 217 6.66 5.66 18.18
C ILE A 217 7.71 5.07 19.12
N GLN A 218 8.02 3.78 18.98
CA GLN A 218 9.01 3.12 19.84
C GLN A 218 10.42 3.68 19.61
N ARG A 219 10.77 4.02 18.36
CA ARG A 219 12.03 4.70 18.04
C ARG A 219 12.09 6.08 18.71
N CYS A 220 11.03 6.89 18.61
CA CYS A 220 10.94 8.18 19.29
C CYS A 220 11.15 8.04 20.81
N ARG A 221 10.50 7.06 21.45
CA ARG A 221 10.65 6.77 22.89
C ARG A 221 12.09 6.38 23.26
N ALA A 222 12.70 5.49 22.49
CA ALA A 222 14.06 5.02 22.74
C ALA A 222 15.11 6.14 22.61
N GLU A 223 14.88 7.08 21.69
CA GLU A 223 15.75 8.24 21.45
C GLU A 223 15.44 9.43 22.38
N GLY A 224 14.38 9.34 23.19
CA GLY A 224 13.93 10.43 24.07
C GLY A 224 13.39 11.65 23.31
N ARG A 225 12.92 11.47 22.07
CA ARG A 225 12.30 12.53 21.27
C ARG A 225 10.92 12.90 21.81
N ASP A 226 10.52 14.15 21.59
CA ASP A 226 9.18 14.61 21.96
C ASP A 226 8.12 13.90 21.10
N ILE A 227 7.20 13.20 21.76
CA ILE A 227 6.11 12.51 21.07
C ILE A 227 5.14 13.49 20.41
N ALA A 228 5.06 14.73 20.89
CA ALA A 228 4.25 15.77 20.26
C ALA A 228 4.80 16.13 18.86
N GLU A 229 6.12 16.18 18.69
CA GLU A 229 6.76 16.40 17.39
C GLU A 229 6.47 15.25 16.42
N PHE A 230 6.49 14.01 16.90
CA PHE A 230 6.09 12.85 16.08
C PHE A 230 4.67 13.02 15.52
N TRP A 231 3.71 13.41 16.36
CA TRP A 231 2.33 13.62 15.93
C TRP A 231 2.15 14.82 15.01
N ALA A 232 3.04 15.83 15.07
CA ALA A 232 2.99 17.01 14.20
C ALA A 232 3.27 16.69 12.72
N HIS A 233 3.87 15.54 12.41
CA HIS A 233 4.08 15.09 11.02
C HIS A 233 2.79 14.56 10.35
N PHE A 234 1.71 14.37 11.10
CA PHE A 234 0.45 13.85 10.58
C PHE A 234 -0.54 14.96 10.21
N ASN A 235 -1.35 14.70 9.17
CA ASN A 235 -2.39 15.63 8.72
C ASN A 235 -3.56 15.84 9.72
N ALA A 236 -3.64 15.02 10.76
CA ALA A 236 -4.64 15.13 11.81
C ALA A 236 -3.97 14.91 13.17
N PRO A 237 -4.43 15.63 14.22
CA PRO A 237 -3.81 15.60 15.54
C PRO A 237 -3.94 14.25 16.23
N ARG A 238 -3.16 14.05 17.30
CA ARG A 238 -3.04 12.80 18.06
C ARG A 238 -4.39 12.17 18.42
N ASP A 239 -5.31 12.94 19.01
CA ASP A 239 -6.63 12.44 19.42
C ASP A 239 -7.42 11.87 18.23
N LYS A 240 -7.29 12.49 17.05
CA LYS A 240 -7.92 12.03 15.81
C LYS A 240 -7.23 10.79 15.25
N GLN A 241 -5.91 10.68 15.35
CA GLN A 241 -5.19 9.45 14.99
C GLN A 241 -5.60 8.29 15.90
N HIS A 242 -5.69 8.53 17.22
CA HIS A 242 -6.12 7.52 18.19
C HIS A 242 -7.54 7.03 17.92
N TRP A 243 -8.45 7.96 17.64
CA TRP A 243 -9.81 7.65 17.22
C TRP A 243 -9.81 6.82 15.94
N TRP A 244 -9.09 7.25 14.91
CA TRP A 244 -9.04 6.59 13.61
C TRP A 244 -8.57 5.13 13.73
N TYR A 245 -7.42 4.90 14.38
CA TYR A 245 -6.89 3.54 14.55
C TYR A 245 -7.77 2.67 15.47
N GLY A 246 -8.36 3.25 16.52
CA GLY A 246 -9.31 2.55 17.38
C GLY A 246 -10.58 2.12 16.65
N SER A 247 -11.17 3.03 15.86
CA SER A 247 -12.35 2.73 15.06
C SER A 247 -12.07 1.76 13.92
N LEU A 248 -10.90 1.83 13.28
CA LEU A 248 -10.45 0.83 12.31
C LEU A 248 -10.39 -0.56 12.94
N LEU A 249 -9.78 -0.68 14.12
CA LEU A 249 -9.67 -1.96 14.82
C LEU A 249 -11.06 -2.53 15.12
N GLN A 250 -11.96 -1.72 15.67
CA GLN A 250 -13.33 -2.14 15.95
C GLN A 250 -14.06 -2.62 14.69
N ALA A 251 -13.94 -1.87 13.58
CA ALA A 251 -14.55 -2.25 12.31
C ALA A 251 -13.99 -3.57 11.76
N LEU A 252 -12.68 -3.80 11.87
CA LEU A 252 -12.03 -5.03 11.41
C LEU A 252 -12.31 -6.22 12.34
N GLU A 253 -12.43 -6.00 13.65
CA GLU A 253 -12.82 -7.03 14.63
C GLU A 253 -14.28 -7.48 14.48
N SER A 254 -15.14 -6.63 13.92
CA SER A 254 -16.53 -7.00 13.59
C SER A 254 -16.64 -8.00 12.43
N LYS A 255 -15.55 -8.23 11.68
CA LYS A 255 -15.52 -9.13 10.52
C LYS A 255 -15.25 -10.57 10.91
N THR A 256 -15.74 -11.49 10.10
CA THR A 256 -15.39 -12.91 10.19
C THR A 256 -14.14 -13.17 9.35
N TRP A 257 -13.09 -13.67 10.01
CA TRP A 257 -11.80 -13.95 9.40
C TRP A 257 -11.55 -15.45 9.27
N SER A 258 -10.80 -15.84 8.24
CA SER A 258 -10.26 -17.20 8.15
C SER A 258 -9.26 -17.45 9.28
N PRO A 259 -9.03 -18.71 9.70
CA PRO A 259 -7.99 -19.02 10.69
C PRO A 259 -6.60 -18.47 10.31
N ALA A 260 -6.28 -18.45 9.01
CA ALA A 260 -5.02 -17.93 8.50
C ALA A 260 -4.87 -16.40 8.68
N ALA A 261 -5.97 -15.64 8.72
CA ALA A 261 -5.96 -14.19 8.87
C ALA A 261 -6.02 -13.71 10.33
N LEU A 262 -6.39 -14.57 11.29
CA LEU A 262 -6.48 -14.19 12.71
C LEU A 262 -5.15 -13.67 13.30
N PRO A 263 -3.97 -14.26 13.00
CA PRO A 263 -2.69 -13.71 13.47
C PRO A 263 -2.43 -12.29 12.96
N LEU A 264 -2.87 -12.00 11.73
CA LEU A 264 -2.73 -10.67 11.13
C LEU A 264 -3.58 -9.62 11.86
N LEU A 265 -4.81 -9.96 12.21
CA LEU A 265 -5.67 -9.10 13.04
C LEU A 265 -5.06 -8.86 14.43
N ALA A 266 -4.46 -9.89 15.04
CA ALA A 266 -3.79 -9.75 16.33
C ALA A 266 -2.59 -8.79 16.26
N ARG A 267 -1.81 -8.82 15.18
CA ARG A 267 -0.74 -7.84 14.93
C ARG A 267 -1.27 -6.42 14.86
N PHE A 268 -2.39 -6.21 14.17
CA PHE A 268 -3.02 -4.87 14.13
C PHE A 268 -3.43 -4.39 15.52
N ARG A 269 -4.05 -5.27 16.33
CA ARG A 269 -4.43 -4.94 17.71
C ARG A 269 -3.24 -4.46 18.54
N VAL A 270 -2.09 -5.14 18.43
CA VAL A 270 -0.86 -4.75 19.14
C VAL A 270 -0.36 -3.38 18.66
N ALA A 271 -0.33 -3.15 17.35
CA ALA A 271 0.07 -1.87 16.78
C ALA A 271 -0.83 -0.72 17.26
N VAL A 272 -2.16 -0.93 17.26
CA VAL A 272 -3.14 0.06 17.75
C VAL A 272 -2.96 0.34 19.24
N ALA A 273 -2.66 -0.67 20.06
CA ALA A 273 -2.37 -0.47 21.48
C ALA A 273 -1.12 0.40 21.70
N VAL A 274 -0.05 0.19 20.91
CA VAL A 274 1.14 1.04 20.97
C VAL A 274 0.80 2.48 20.56
N ILE A 275 0.07 2.64 19.45
CA ILE A 275 -0.39 3.94 18.95
C ILE A 275 -1.17 4.71 20.01
N GLN A 276 -2.18 4.08 20.62
CA GLN A 276 -3.03 4.74 21.62
C GLN A 276 -2.35 5.01 22.96
N SER A 277 -1.23 4.32 23.25
CA SER A 277 -0.41 4.53 24.45
C SER A 277 0.58 5.70 24.33
N ALA A 278 0.85 6.16 23.11
CA ALA A 278 1.76 7.28 22.83
C ALA A 278 1.00 8.61 22.87
#